data_AF-A0A521YM60-F1
#
_entry.id   AF-A0A521YM60-F1
#
_cell.length_a   1.000
_cell.length_b   1.000
_cell.length_c   1.000
_cell.angle_alpha   90.00
_cell.angle_beta   90.00
_cell.angle_gamma   90.00
#
_symmetry.space_group_name_H-M   'P 1'
#
loop_
_entity.id
_entity.type
_entity.pdbx_description
1 polymer ?
#
loop_
_entity_poly.entity_id
_entity_poly.type
_entity_poly.pdbx_seq_one_letter_code
_entity_poly.pdbx_strand_id
1 'polypeptide(L)'
;MIEALNTDCFCVSLDREALRQAIDDDPAARGLSALIEERCPHLFAALPVYVSRRKVDQMAKIIAAVEEVVALPAYREQVLSYAPDIARFDPGARGVFTGYDFHLGAAGPKLIEINTNAGGALLNAVLGRAQRACCEDVASLVSGPVPAERLDCTIFEMFIEEWRLAGRGGVPARIAIVDDRPEEQFLHPEFLLFERLFRSFGVQAWVLAPEQLTFRDGELRDANGPIDLVCNRMTDFSLQEAAHAALRAAYLAGAAVVTPHPRAHALYADKRNLAVLSDESRLAALGVRREAIEVLLRGVPRTRLVTAALAEELWADRRKLFFKPAAGFGSKAAYRGDKLTRRVWSEVQAGIHVAQELIPHPRRRFCSGAHHGRRIPHRRSRWRRSISRQS
;
A
#
# COMPACT_ATOMS: atom_id res chain seq x y z
N MET A 1 17.10 -10.87 -20.58
CA MET A 1 17.49 -9.46 -20.73
C MET A 1 17.17 -8.60 -19.48
N ILE A 2 15.89 -8.37 -19.11
CA ILE A 2 15.54 -7.50 -17.96
C ILE A 2 16.11 -7.97 -16.60
N GLU A 3 16.18 -9.27 -16.35
CA GLU A 3 16.75 -9.80 -15.09
C GLU A 3 18.28 -9.61 -15.01
N ALA A 4 18.96 -9.61 -16.16
CA ALA A 4 20.39 -9.26 -16.23
C ALA A 4 20.61 -7.77 -15.93
N LEU A 5 19.72 -6.87 -16.39
CA LEU A 5 19.79 -5.44 -16.06
C LEU A 5 19.69 -5.18 -14.54
N ASN A 6 18.84 -5.93 -13.83
CA ASN A 6 18.74 -5.87 -12.37
C ASN A 6 19.93 -6.51 -11.63
N THR A 7 20.79 -7.24 -12.32
CA THR A 7 21.98 -7.87 -11.73
C THR A 7 23.24 -7.07 -12.03
N ASP A 8 23.33 -6.51 -13.24
CA ASP A 8 24.60 -6.08 -13.84
C ASP A 8 24.59 -4.64 -14.41
N CYS A 9 23.45 -3.95 -14.57
CA CYS A 9 23.47 -2.50 -14.89
C CYS A 9 23.51 -1.64 -13.62
N PHE A 10 24.58 -0.85 -13.56
CA PHE A 10 24.81 0.26 -12.62
C PHE A 10 24.84 1.62 -13.34
N CYS A 11 24.37 1.61 -14.59
CA CYS A 11 24.47 2.67 -15.57
C CYS A 11 23.54 3.87 -15.29
N VAL A 12 22.49 3.65 -14.50
CA VAL A 12 21.54 4.68 -14.08
C VAL A 12 21.49 4.71 -12.56
N SER A 13 21.77 5.89 -11.99
CA SER A 13 21.67 6.15 -10.55
C SER A 13 20.76 7.34 -10.27
N LEU A 14 20.24 7.39 -9.05
CA LEU A 14 19.46 8.53 -8.58
C LEU A 14 20.32 9.80 -8.51
N ASP A 15 19.93 10.82 -9.27
CA ASP A 15 20.43 12.18 -9.09
C ASP A 15 19.79 12.79 -7.84
N ARG A 16 20.59 12.95 -6.79
CA ARG A 16 20.12 13.47 -5.50
C ARG A 16 19.87 14.97 -5.54
N GLU A 17 20.60 15.70 -6.36
CA GLU A 17 20.46 17.16 -6.43
C GLU A 17 19.19 17.52 -7.22
N ALA A 18 18.96 16.84 -8.35
CA ALA A 18 17.69 16.97 -9.08
C ALA A 18 16.49 16.56 -8.22
N LEU A 19 16.64 15.55 -7.36
CA LEU A 19 15.60 15.15 -6.42
C LEU A 19 15.33 16.21 -5.35
N ARG A 20 16.37 16.82 -4.77
CA ARG A 20 16.20 17.92 -3.80
C ARG A 20 15.46 19.09 -4.41
N GLN A 21 15.87 19.50 -5.61
CA GLN A 21 15.21 20.57 -6.36
C GLN A 21 13.74 20.22 -6.60
N ALA A 22 13.45 19.04 -7.16
CA ALA A 22 12.06 18.61 -7.41
C ALA A 22 11.17 18.55 -6.15
N ILE A 23 11.75 18.30 -4.97
CA ILE A 23 11.03 18.34 -3.69
C ILE A 23 10.75 19.80 -3.27
N ASP A 24 11.78 20.64 -3.32
CA ASP A 24 11.77 22.02 -2.80
C ASP A 24 11.33 23.09 -3.83
N ASP A 25 11.02 22.69 -5.08
CA ASP A 25 10.61 23.59 -6.18
C ASP A 25 9.39 24.47 -5.84
N ASP A 26 8.62 24.09 -4.82
CA ASP A 26 7.53 24.91 -4.29
C ASP A 26 7.96 25.65 -3.02
N PRO A 27 7.79 26.98 -2.97
CA PRO A 27 8.06 27.79 -1.80
C PRO A 27 7.43 27.27 -0.50
N ALA A 28 6.25 26.62 -0.57
CA ALA A 28 5.57 26.02 0.58
C ALA A 28 6.20 24.70 1.06
N ALA A 29 7.09 24.10 0.26
CA ALA A 29 7.80 22.85 0.56
C ALA A 29 9.28 23.08 0.94
N ARG A 30 9.75 24.32 1.06
CA ARG A 30 11.13 24.62 1.45
C ARG A 30 11.49 23.93 2.77
N GLY A 31 12.51 23.06 2.73
CA GLY A 31 12.98 22.30 3.88
C GLY A 31 12.46 20.87 3.95
N LEU A 32 11.55 20.48 3.06
CA LEU A 32 11.06 19.10 2.97
C LEU A 32 12.18 18.15 2.49
N SER A 33 13.04 18.60 1.57
CA SER A 33 14.19 17.80 1.14
C SER A 33 15.16 17.54 2.31
N ALA A 34 15.47 18.57 3.11
CA ALA A 34 16.32 18.46 4.29
C ALA A 34 15.70 17.52 5.34
N LEU A 35 14.40 17.63 5.58
CA LEU A 35 13.65 16.73 6.47
C LEU A 35 13.75 15.26 6.03
N ILE A 36 13.61 15.00 4.73
CA ILE A 36 13.74 13.65 4.16
C ILE A 36 15.17 13.11 4.35
N GLU A 37 16.19 13.95 4.16
CA GLU A 37 17.59 13.53 4.31
C GLU A 37 17.95 13.22 5.77
N GLU A 38 17.47 14.03 6.69
CA GLU A 38 17.69 13.85 8.13
C GLU A 38 16.96 12.61 8.66
N ARG A 39 15.65 12.49 8.37
CA ARG A 39 14.79 11.48 9.00
C ARG A 39 14.71 10.18 8.22
N CYS A 40 14.90 10.24 6.90
CA CYS A 40 14.65 9.12 6.00
C CYS A 40 15.78 8.96 4.94
N PRO A 41 17.07 8.87 5.33
CA PRO A 41 18.20 8.86 4.40
C PRO A 41 18.21 7.68 3.42
N HIS A 42 17.38 6.66 3.68
CA HIS A 42 17.23 5.46 2.87
C HIS A 42 15.84 5.32 2.22
N LEU A 43 15.04 6.40 2.21
CA LEU A 43 13.71 6.42 1.60
C LEU A 43 13.75 6.06 0.11
N PHE A 44 14.74 6.60 -0.60
CA PHE A 44 14.95 6.36 -2.02
C PHE A 44 16.12 5.42 -2.26
N ALA A 45 15.89 4.39 -3.07
CA ALA A 45 16.94 3.51 -3.53
C ALA A 45 17.84 4.21 -4.56
N ALA A 46 19.15 3.99 -4.48
CA ALA A 46 20.11 4.63 -5.37
C ALA A 46 20.03 4.15 -6.83
N LEU A 47 19.43 2.96 -7.10
CA LEU A 47 19.32 2.40 -8.45
C LEU A 47 17.86 2.00 -8.78
N PRO A 48 17.41 2.17 -10.04
CA PRO A 48 16.03 1.95 -10.48
C PRO A 48 15.74 0.49 -10.82
N VAL A 49 14.69 -0.14 -10.28
CA VAL A 49 14.42 -1.57 -10.54
C VAL A 49 13.70 -1.75 -11.87
N TYR A 50 14.24 -2.59 -12.75
CA TYR A 50 13.67 -2.86 -14.06
C TYR A 50 12.61 -3.95 -13.99
N VAL A 51 11.46 -3.74 -14.63
CA VAL A 51 10.39 -4.72 -14.73
C VAL A 51 9.90 -4.78 -16.17
N SER A 52 9.78 -5.98 -16.73
CA SER A 52 9.32 -6.14 -18.11
C SER A 52 7.84 -5.80 -18.23
N ARG A 53 7.43 -5.29 -19.40
CA ARG A 53 6.01 -5.02 -19.70
C ARG A 53 5.14 -6.26 -19.50
N ARG A 54 5.62 -7.42 -19.96
CA ARG A 54 4.97 -8.72 -19.71
C ARG A 54 4.66 -8.98 -18.23
N LYS A 55 5.59 -8.67 -17.31
CA LYS A 55 5.36 -8.84 -15.87
C LYS A 55 4.35 -7.81 -15.35
N VAL A 56 4.35 -6.59 -15.87
CA VAL A 56 3.35 -5.55 -15.56
C VAL A 56 1.95 -5.98 -15.99
N ASP A 57 1.79 -6.46 -17.21
CA ASP A 57 0.50 -6.91 -17.72
C ASP A 57 -0.01 -8.14 -16.93
N GLN A 58 0.89 -9.02 -16.49
CA GLN A 58 0.54 -10.14 -15.60
C GLN A 58 0.06 -9.65 -14.23
N MET A 59 0.71 -8.64 -13.63
CA MET A 59 0.24 -8.03 -12.37
C MET A 59 -1.15 -7.41 -12.56
N ALA A 60 -1.38 -6.68 -13.65
CA ALA A 60 -2.69 -6.09 -13.96
C ALA A 60 -3.80 -7.15 -14.10
N LYS A 61 -3.52 -8.29 -14.74
CA LYS A 61 -4.47 -9.42 -14.82
C LYS A 61 -4.80 -9.99 -13.45
N ILE A 62 -3.81 -10.13 -12.57
CA ILE A 62 -4.04 -10.62 -11.19
C ILE A 62 -4.90 -9.61 -10.42
N ILE A 63 -4.60 -8.32 -10.51
CA ILE A 63 -5.39 -7.26 -9.88
C ILE A 63 -6.84 -7.31 -10.37
N ALA A 64 -7.06 -7.38 -11.69
CA ALA A 64 -8.41 -7.46 -12.26
C ALA A 64 -9.19 -8.69 -11.77
N ALA A 65 -8.52 -9.84 -11.63
CA ALA A 65 -9.16 -11.04 -11.09
C ALA A 65 -9.51 -10.90 -9.59
N VAL A 66 -8.67 -10.22 -8.80
CA VAL A 66 -9.01 -9.88 -7.40
C VAL A 66 -10.21 -8.95 -7.35
N GLU A 67 -10.25 -7.92 -8.18
CA GLU A 67 -11.36 -6.97 -8.25
C GLU A 67 -12.68 -7.65 -8.64
N GLU A 68 -12.63 -8.63 -9.56
CA GLU A 68 -13.79 -9.46 -9.90
C GLU A 68 -14.30 -10.24 -8.69
N VAL A 69 -13.41 -10.88 -7.92
CA VAL A 69 -13.80 -11.60 -6.70
C VAL A 69 -14.40 -10.66 -5.66
N VAL A 70 -13.77 -9.50 -5.42
CA VAL A 70 -14.24 -8.52 -4.43
C VAL A 70 -15.60 -7.91 -4.83
N ALA A 71 -15.92 -7.87 -6.12
CA ALA A 71 -17.22 -7.42 -6.61
C ALA A 71 -18.38 -8.40 -6.30
N LEU A 72 -18.09 -9.68 -6.05
CA LEU A 72 -19.12 -10.70 -5.82
C LEU A 72 -19.83 -10.48 -4.47
N PRO A 73 -21.17 -10.45 -4.44
CA PRO A 73 -21.94 -10.35 -3.19
C PRO A 73 -21.61 -11.46 -2.19
N ALA A 74 -21.48 -12.71 -2.66
CA ALA A 74 -21.14 -13.86 -1.82
C ALA A 74 -19.76 -13.71 -1.14
N TYR A 75 -18.77 -13.16 -1.85
CA TYR A 75 -17.47 -12.88 -1.26
C TYR A 75 -17.58 -11.80 -0.19
N ARG A 76 -18.28 -10.69 -0.48
CA ARG A 76 -18.47 -9.60 0.48
C ARG A 76 -19.19 -10.07 1.73
N GLU A 77 -20.25 -10.84 1.59
CA GLU A 77 -20.98 -11.44 2.72
C GLU A 77 -20.07 -12.34 3.56
N GLN A 78 -19.31 -13.23 2.91
CA GLN A 78 -18.36 -14.10 3.61
C GLN A 78 -17.31 -13.28 4.38
N VAL A 79 -16.71 -12.26 3.77
CA VAL A 79 -15.72 -11.40 4.45
C VAL A 79 -16.34 -10.64 5.61
N LEU A 80 -17.50 -10.02 5.40
CA LEU A 80 -18.19 -9.24 6.43
C LEU A 80 -18.71 -10.09 7.60
N SER A 81 -18.84 -11.42 7.43
CA SER A 81 -19.19 -12.34 8.51
C SER A 81 -18.14 -12.41 9.63
N TYR A 82 -16.88 -12.09 9.33
CA TYR A 82 -15.76 -12.15 10.26
C TYR A 82 -15.01 -10.81 10.40
N ALA A 83 -15.48 -9.76 9.74
CA ALA A 83 -14.94 -8.42 9.84
C ALA A 83 -15.49 -7.69 11.08
N PRO A 84 -14.80 -6.66 11.59
CA PRO A 84 -15.37 -5.76 12.59
C PRO A 84 -16.67 -5.11 12.10
N ASP A 85 -17.65 -4.89 12.99
CA ASP A 85 -18.98 -4.40 12.61
C ASP A 85 -18.97 -3.08 11.84
N ILE A 86 -18.01 -2.20 12.13
CA ILE A 86 -17.81 -0.93 11.40
C ILE A 86 -17.63 -1.13 9.88
N ALA A 87 -17.12 -2.29 9.43
CA ALA A 87 -16.95 -2.59 8.00
C ALA A 87 -18.28 -2.89 7.28
N ARG A 88 -19.37 -3.12 8.02
CA ARG A 88 -20.70 -3.34 7.44
C ARG A 88 -21.26 -2.06 6.82
N PHE A 89 -20.89 -0.90 7.35
CA PHE A 89 -21.27 0.40 6.79
C PHE A 89 -20.60 0.59 5.42
N ASP A 90 -21.41 0.87 4.40
CA ASP A 90 -20.96 1.12 3.04
C ASP A 90 -20.97 2.62 2.74
N PRO A 91 -19.80 3.28 2.66
CA PRO A 91 -19.73 4.72 2.40
C PRO A 91 -19.87 5.07 0.91
N GLY A 92 -20.03 4.09 0.02
CA GLY A 92 -20.04 4.28 -1.44
C GLY A 92 -18.66 4.49 -2.07
N ALA A 93 -17.74 5.14 -1.34
CA ALA A 93 -16.33 5.29 -1.71
C ALA A 93 -15.61 3.92 -1.86
N ARG A 94 -14.53 3.86 -2.65
CA ARG A 94 -13.79 2.61 -2.97
C ARG A 94 -12.55 2.40 -2.10
N GLY A 95 -11.97 3.48 -1.56
CA GLY A 95 -10.71 3.51 -0.84
C GLY A 95 -9.52 3.86 -1.74
N VAL A 96 -8.99 5.08 -1.60
CA VAL A 96 -7.74 5.50 -2.27
C VAL A 96 -6.56 4.66 -1.81
N PHE A 97 -5.53 4.58 -2.67
CA PHE A 97 -4.26 3.93 -2.36
C PHE A 97 -4.36 2.46 -1.89
N THR A 98 -5.30 1.72 -2.49
CA THR A 98 -5.25 0.26 -2.46
C THR A 98 -4.05 -0.21 -3.31
N GLY A 99 -2.99 -0.63 -2.64
CA GLY A 99 -1.74 -1.11 -3.20
C GLY A 99 -1.65 -2.63 -3.22
N TYR A 100 -1.20 -3.19 -4.34
CA TYR A 100 -1.00 -4.62 -4.55
C TYR A 100 0.49 -4.95 -4.57
N ASP A 101 0.96 -5.71 -3.59
CA ASP A 101 2.39 -5.99 -3.42
C ASP A 101 2.78 -7.31 -4.08
N PHE A 102 3.74 -7.24 -4.99
CA PHE A 102 4.24 -8.40 -5.72
C PHE A 102 5.69 -8.73 -5.39
N HIS A 103 5.96 -10.04 -5.27
CA HIS A 103 7.28 -10.60 -5.49
C HIS A 103 7.44 -11.00 -6.95
N LEU A 104 8.55 -10.60 -7.58
CA LEU A 104 8.84 -10.92 -8.97
C LEU A 104 9.83 -12.09 -9.04
N GLY A 105 9.34 -13.27 -9.38
CA GLY A 105 10.16 -14.47 -9.59
C GLY A 105 10.27 -14.88 -11.05
N ALA A 106 11.01 -15.97 -11.31
CA ALA A 106 11.11 -16.59 -12.63
C ALA A 106 9.73 -17.10 -13.12
N ALA A 107 8.92 -17.63 -12.20
CA ALA A 107 7.55 -18.09 -12.46
C ALA A 107 6.53 -16.95 -12.70
N GLY A 108 6.97 -15.68 -12.68
CA GLY A 108 6.11 -14.51 -12.81
C GLY A 108 5.87 -13.76 -11.50
N PRO A 109 5.00 -12.73 -11.52
CA PRO A 109 4.63 -11.98 -10.33
C PRO A 109 3.76 -12.82 -9.40
N LYS A 110 4.01 -12.69 -8.09
CA LYS A 110 3.23 -13.32 -7.02
C LYS A 110 2.71 -12.25 -6.07
N LEU A 111 1.38 -12.10 -5.99
CA LEU A 111 0.69 -11.19 -5.08
C LEU A 111 0.81 -11.73 -3.65
N ILE A 112 1.56 -11.04 -2.82
CA ILE A 112 1.87 -11.49 -1.46
C ILE A 112 1.03 -10.77 -0.40
N GLU A 113 0.52 -9.58 -0.72
CA GLU A 113 -0.21 -8.71 0.18
C GLU A 113 -1.00 -7.66 -0.61
N ILE A 114 -2.14 -7.23 -0.06
CA ILE A 114 -2.91 -6.08 -0.52
C ILE A 114 -2.97 -5.11 0.66
N ASN A 115 -2.63 -3.85 0.44
CA ASN A 115 -2.61 -2.79 1.45
C ASN A 115 -3.61 -1.71 1.05
N THR A 116 -4.61 -1.42 1.87
CA THR A 116 -5.59 -0.37 1.56
C THR A 116 -5.15 1.03 1.95
N ASN A 117 -4.06 1.16 2.70
CA ASN A 117 -3.47 2.43 3.12
C ASN A 117 -2.01 2.50 2.66
N ALA A 118 -1.77 2.27 1.36
CA ALA A 118 -0.42 2.29 0.82
C ALA A 118 0.18 3.72 0.89
N GLY A 119 1.45 3.82 1.26
CA GLY A 119 2.24 5.04 1.16
C GLY A 119 3.22 5.00 -0.01
N GLY A 120 3.83 6.14 -0.29
CA GLY A 120 4.86 6.35 -1.30
C GLY A 120 4.35 6.88 -2.64
N ALA A 121 3.05 7.11 -2.84
CA ALA A 121 2.51 7.56 -4.13
C ALA A 121 3.08 8.93 -4.53
N LEU A 122 3.01 9.94 -3.65
CA LEU A 122 3.51 11.28 -3.95
C LEU A 122 5.04 11.33 -3.94
N LEU A 123 5.68 10.55 -3.07
CA LEU A 123 7.14 10.40 -3.08
C LEU A 123 7.64 9.80 -4.41
N ASN A 124 6.95 8.80 -4.95
CA ASN A 124 7.27 8.24 -6.27
C ASN A 124 6.95 9.20 -7.42
N ALA A 125 5.92 10.05 -7.29
CA ALA A 125 5.63 11.09 -8.27
C ALA A 125 6.77 12.11 -8.36
N VAL A 126 7.24 12.59 -7.21
CA VAL A 126 8.40 13.49 -7.12
C VAL A 126 9.66 12.83 -7.68
N LEU A 127 9.94 11.57 -7.28
CA LEU A 127 11.06 10.80 -7.82
C LEU A 127 11.00 10.66 -9.35
N GLY A 128 9.81 10.37 -9.89
CA GLY A 128 9.59 10.23 -11.32
C GLY A 128 9.90 11.51 -12.10
N ARG A 129 9.57 12.68 -11.54
CA ARG A 129 9.93 13.98 -12.13
C ARG A 129 11.42 14.23 -12.07
N ALA A 130 12.03 14.02 -10.90
CA ALA A 130 13.47 14.22 -10.69
C ALA A 130 14.34 13.36 -11.62
N GLN A 131 13.98 12.08 -11.82
CA GLN A 131 14.75 11.18 -12.68
C GLN A 131 14.69 11.57 -14.16
N ARG A 132 13.60 12.18 -14.63
CA ARG A 132 13.50 12.64 -16.02
C ARG A 132 14.30 13.90 -16.30
N ALA A 133 14.48 14.77 -15.32
CA ALA A 133 15.31 15.96 -15.45
C ALA A 133 16.80 15.63 -15.70
N CYS A 134 17.24 14.39 -15.44
CA CYS A 134 18.64 13.96 -15.55
C CYS A 134 19.09 13.77 -17.01
N CYS A 135 18.34 13.06 -17.87
CA CYS A 135 18.58 12.96 -19.32
C CYS A 135 17.44 12.25 -20.09
N GLU A 136 17.37 12.45 -21.42
CA GLU A 136 16.36 11.84 -22.32
C GLU A 136 16.40 10.30 -22.33
N ASP A 137 17.60 9.71 -22.28
CA ASP A 137 17.77 8.24 -22.22
C ASP A 137 17.12 7.65 -20.96
N VAL A 138 17.27 8.31 -19.81
CA VAL A 138 16.62 7.90 -18.55
C VAL A 138 15.12 8.18 -18.61
N ALA A 139 14.68 9.28 -19.25
CA ALA A 139 13.27 9.56 -19.44
C ALA A 139 12.54 8.46 -20.23
N SER A 140 13.18 7.88 -21.26
CA SER A 140 12.64 6.75 -22.00
C SER A 140 12.49 5.48 -21.15
N LEU A 141 13.39 5.27 -20.18
CA LEU A 141 13.38 4.13 -19.25
C LEU A 141 12.36 4.30 -18.11
N VAL A 142 12.06 5.54 -17.71
CA VAL A 142 11.05 5.89 -16.69
C VAL A 142 9.69 6.06 -17.37
N SER A 143 9.20 4.97 -17.98
CA SER A 143 7.89 4.92 -18.63
C SER A 143 6.84 4.25 -17.72
N GLY A 144 5.95 5.06 -17.16
CA GLY A 144 4.76 4.62 -16.42
C GLY A 144 3.49 4.70 -17.28
N PRO A 145 2.37 4.06 -16.87
CA PRO A 145 1.08 4.20 -17.56
C PRO A 145 0.52 5.62 -17.48
N VAL A 146 0.95 6.41 -16.50
CA VAL A 146 0.60 7.82 -16.33
C VAL A 146 1.89 8.65 -16.49
N PRO A 147 1.89 9.69 -17.35
CA PRO A 147 3.00 10.64 -17.42
C PRO A 147 3.24 11.30 -16.06
N ALA A 148 4.48 11.44 -15.60
CA ALA A 148 4.70 11.99 -14.24
C ALA A 148 4.31 13.48 -14.08
N GLU A 149 4.14 14.22 -15.17
CA GLU A 149 3.56 15.58 -15.18
C GLU A 149 2.07 15.56 -14.84
N ARG A 150 1.39 14.43 -15.07
CA ARG A 150 -0.04 14.24 -14.81
C ARG A 150 -0.32 13.52 -13.49
N LEU A 151 0.72 13.04 -12.79
CA LEU A 151 0.53 12.25 -11.57
C LEU A 151 -0.17 13.04 -10.47
N ASP A 152 0.19 14.30 -10.26
CA ASP A 152 -0.43 15.14 -9.22
C ASP A 152 -1.94 15.32 -9.51
N CYS A 153 -2.31 15.67 -10.75
CA CYS A 153 -3.72 15.72 -11.16
C CYS A 153 -4.43 14.37 -10.99
N THR A 154 -3.80 13.28 -11.41
CA THR A 154 -4.37 11.93 -11.32
C THR A 154 -4.63 11.55 -9.86
N ILE A 155 -3.68 11.85 -8.97
CA ILE A 155 -3.82 11.58 -7.54
C ILE A 155 -4.94 12.43 -6.95
N PHE A 156 -5.02 13.71 -7.28
CA PHE A 156 -6.11 14.57 -6.82
C PHE A 156 -7.49 14.07 -7.32
N GLU A 157 -7.58 13.70 -8.59
CA GLU A 157 -8.80 13.13 -9.20
C GLU A 157 -9.26 11.86 -8.49
N MET A 158 -8.35 11.03 -7.94
CA MET A 158 -8.75 9.87 -7.12
C MET A 158 -9.56 10.29 -5.88
N PHE A 159 -9.22 11.38 -5.21
CA PHE A 159 -9.97 11.88 -4.05
C PHE A 159 -11.30 12.50 -4.43
N ILE A 160 -11.35 13.21 -5.57
CA ILE A 160 -12.60 13.74 -6.12
C ILE A 160 -13.55 12.61 -6.51
N GLU A 161 -13.02 11.51 -7.03
CA GLU A 161 -13.83 10.34 -7.34
C GLU A 161 -14.41 9.70 -6.07
N GLU A 162 -13.65 9.58 -4.99
CA GLU A 162 -14.18 9.11 -3.70
C GLU A 162 -15.29 10.02 -3.17
N TRP A 163 -15.10 11.33 -3.27
CA TRP A 163 -16.10 12.34 -2.91
C TRP A 163 -17.39 12.14 -3.71
N ARG A 164 -17.28 11.99 -5.03
CA ARG A 164 -18.41 11.76 -5.93
C ARG A 164 -19.11 10.42 -5.66
N LEU A 165 -18.35 9.35 -5.45
CA LEU A 165 -18.89 8.01 -5.16
C LEU A 165 -19.60 7.95 -3.81
N ALA A 166 -19.19 8.78 -2.84
CA ALA A 166 -19.92 9.00 -1.60
C ALA A 166 -21.21 9.85 -1.77
N GLY A 167 -21.62 10.14 -3.01
CA GLY A 167 -22.85 10.86 -3.33
C GLY A 167 -22.75 12.38 -3.16
N ARG A 168 -21.54 12.94 -3.11
CA ARG A 168 -21.33 14.37 -2.93
C ARG A 168 -21.17 15.11 -4.26
N GLY A 169 -21.60 16.37 -4.30
CA GLY A 169 -21.43 17.25 -5.45
C GLY A 169 -20.21 18.15 -5.32
N GLY A 170 -19.73 18.68 -6.45
CA GLY A 170 -18.60 19.61 -6.49
C GLY A 170 -17.28 18.98 -6.01
N VAL A 171 -16.49 19.77 -5.29
CA VAL A 171 -15.23 19.36 -4.67
C VAL A 171 -15.30 19.58 -3.15
N PRO A 172 -14.59 18.78 -2.33
CA PRO A 172 -14.50 19.06 -0.91
C PRO A 172 -13.82 20.41 -0.69
N ALA A 173 -14.33 21.22 0.23
CA ALA A 173 -13.68 22.46 0.63
C ALA A 173 -12.49 22.18 1.54
N ARG A 174 -12.59 21.13 2.37
CA ARG A 174 -11.64 20.84 3.44
C ARG A 174 -11.30 19.37 3.59
N ILE A 175 -9.99 19.07 3.53
CA ILE A 175 -9.44 17.71 3.67
C ILE A 175 -8.54 17.63 4.90
N ALA A 176 -8.77 16.64 5.77
CA ALA A 176 -7.83 16.30 6.84
C ALA A 176 -6.99 15.08 6.47
N ILE A 177 -5.67 15.16 6.61
CA ILE A 177 -4.76 14.00 6.55
C ILE A 177 -4.53 13.53 7.98
N VAL A 178 -5.06 12.36 8.34
CA VAL A 178 -5.15 11.94 9.76
C VAL A 178 -4.29 10.73 10.06
N ASP A 179 -3.37 10.85 11.02
CA ASP A 179 -2.54 9.79 11.59
C ASP A 179 -2.43 9.97 13.12
N ASP A 180 -2.22 8.91 13.89
CA ASP A 180 -2.11 8.98 15.36
C ASP A 180 -1.01 9.93 15.84
N ARG A 181 0.16 9.87 15.20
CA ARG A 181 1.32 10.68 15.56
C ARG A 181 1.98 11.13 14.27
N PRO A 182 1.35 12.06 13.53
CA PRO A 182 1.75 12.36 12.15
C PRO A 182 3.20 12.78 12.04
N GLU A 183 3.69 13.57 13.00
CA GLU A 183 5.07 14.05 13.05
C GLU A 183 6.08 12.94 13.33
N GLU A 184 5.70 11.83 13.95
CA GLU A 184 6.60 10.73 14.28
C GLU A 184 6.67 9.66 13.18
N GLN A 185 5.71 9.68 12.24
CA GLN A 185 5.69 8.72 11.15
C GLN A 185 6.92 8.85 10.26
N PHE A 186 7.46 7.71 9.86
CA PHE A 186 8.51 7.65 8.84
C PHE A 186 8.07 8.28 7.51
N LEU A 187 6.77 8.24 7.20
CA LEU A 187 6.18 8.85 6.02
C LEU A 187 5.58 10.24 6.27
N HIS A 188 5.91 10.91 7.38
CA HIS A 188 5.50 12.30 7.62
C HIS A 188 5.78 13.23 6.41
N PRO A 189 6.94 13.14 5.72
CA PRO A 189 7.16 13.95 4.52
C PRO A 189 6.10 13.77 3.43
N GLU A 190 5.51 12.57 3.30
CA GLU A 190 4.43 12.33 2.34
C GLU A 190 3.12 12.99 2.77
N PHE A 191 2.85 13.11 4.07
CA PHE A 191 1.65 13.81 4.55
C PHE A 191 1.70 15.30 4.20
N LEU A 192 2.89 15.91 4.30
CA LEU A 192 3.12 17.29 3.86
C LEU A 192 2.97 17.43 2.32
N LEU A 193 3.37 16.43 1.55
CA LEU A 193 3.12 16.42 0.10
C LEU A 193 1.62 16.34 -0.22
N PHE A 194 0.83 15.57 0.54
CA PHE A 194 -0.63 15.55 0.38
C PHE A 194 -1.25 16.91 0.71
N GLU A 195 -0.86 17.51 1.82
CA GLU A 195 -1.34 18.85 2.20
C GLU A 195 -1.07 19.87 1.07
N ARG A 196 0.15 19.87 0.53
CA ARG A 196 0.54 20.70 -0.62
C ARG A 196 -0.29 20.39 -1.87
N LEU A 197 -0.48 19.12 -2.20
CA LEU A 197 -1.27 18.69 -3.35
C LEU A 197 -2.68 19.27 -3.26
N PHE A 198 -3.38 19.08 -2.15
CA PHE A 198 -4.75 19.57 -2.03
C PHE A 198 -4.83 21.10 -2.12
N ARG A 199 -3.89 21.81 -1.47
CA ARG A 199 -3.81 23.28 -1.53
C ARG A 199 -3.54 23.81 -2.93
N SER A 200 -2.74 23.12 -3.75
CA SER A 200 -2.49 23.55 -5.14
C SER A 200 -3.73 23.45 -6.03
N PHE A 201 -4.71 22.62 -5.67
CA PHE A 201 -6.03 22.55 -6.29
C PHE A 201 -7.10 23.39 -5.58
N GLY A 202 -6.69 24.30 -4.68
CA GLY A 202 -7.61 25.23 -4.00
C GLY A 202 -8.41 24.60 -2.85
N VAL A 203 -8.07 23.38 -2.42
CA VAL A 203 -8.71 22.71 -1.28
C VAL A 203 -7.91 22.99 -0.02
N GLN A 204 -8.58 23.40 1.05
CA GLN A 204 -7.90 23.60 2.33
C GLN A 204 -7.55 22.23 2.92
N ALA A 205 -6.30 22.07 3.36
CA ALA A 205 -5.84 20.81 3.91
C ALA A 205 -4.91 21.01 5.10
N TRP A 206 -4.96 20.05 6.03
CA TRP A 206 -4.11 19.98 7.22
C TRP A 206 -3.77 18.55 7.59
N VAL A 207 -2.57 18.35 8.12
CA VAL A 207 -2.17 17.12 8.81
C VAL A 207 -2.61 17.20 10.27
N LEU A 208 -3.42 16.26 10.74
CA LEU A 208 -4.04 16.28 12.07
C LEU A 208 -3.87 14.93 12.79
N ALA A 209 -3.75 14.99 14.11
CA ALA A 209 -3.94 13.85 14.99
C ALA A 209 -5.43 13.67 15.35
N PRO A 210 -5.89 12.46 15.70
CA PRO A 210 -7.30 12.20 16.01
C PRO A 210 -7.85 13.03 17.17
N GLU A 211 -7.01 13.40 18.15
CA GLU A 211 -7.38 14.19 19.32
C GLU A 211 -7.76 15.63 18.95
N GLN A 212 -7.35 16.10 17.77
CA GLN A 212 -7.72 17.41 17.24
C GLN A 212 -9.11 17.40 16.57
N LEU A 213 -9.72 16.22 16.43
CA LEU A 213 -11.01 16.04 15.79
C LEU A 213 -12.13 15.97 16.83
N THR A 214 -13.23 16.64 16.54
CA THR A 214 -14.48 16.53 17.29
C THR A 214 -15.62 16.22 16.35
N PHE A 215 -16.57 15.40 16.82
CA PHE A 215 -17.83 15.17 16.11
C PHE A 215 -18.95 15.78 16.92
N ARG A 216 -19.55 16.86 16.41
CA ARG A 216 -20.61 17.62 17.09
C ARG A 216 -21.58 18.17 16.05
N ASP A 217 -22.87 18.20 16.41
CA ASP A 217 -23.94 18.74 15.57
C ASP A 217 -24.01 18.12 14.16
N GLY A 218 -23.63 16.84 14.03
CA GLY A 218 -23.65 16.11 12.76
C GLY A 218 -22.43 16.38 11.86
N GLU A 219 -21.44 17.14 12.31
CA GLU A 219 -20.24 17.48 11.55
C GLU A 219 -18.95 16.98 12.22
N LEU A 220 -18.00 16.52 11.42
CA LEU A 220 -16.61 16.34 11.86
C LEU A 220 -15.90 17.69 11.77
N ARG A 221 -15.20 18.10 12.83
CA ARG A 221 -14.63 19.45 12.93
C ARG A 221 -13.25 19.42 13.60
N ASP A 222 -12.39 20.36 13.22
CA ASP A 222 -11.17 20.74 13.95
C ASP A 222 -11.28 22.20 14.44
N ALA A 223 -10.16 22.75 14.92
CA ALA A 223 -10.08 24.16 15.33
C ALA A 223 -10.36 25.16 14.20
N ASN A 224 -10.16 24.76 12.94
CA ASN A 224 -10.38 25.60 11.78
C ASN A 224 -11.82 25.49 11.27
N GLY A 225 -12.61 24.47 11.68
CA GLY A 225 -14.03 24.28 11.32
C GLY A 225 -14.36 22.89 10.71
N PRO A 226 -15.44 22.76 9.92
CA PRO A 226 -15.91 21.46 9.39
C PRO A 226 -14.93 20.81 8.42
N ILE A 227 -14.86 19.46 8.45
CA ILE A 227 -14.03 18.63 7.58
C ILE A 227 -14.93 17.81 6.68
N ASP A 228 -14.74 17.95 5.37
CA ASP A 228 -15.54 17.25 4.36
C ASP A 228 -15.02 15.84 4.10
N LEU A 229 -13.70 15.70 3.96
CA LEU A 229 -13.03 14.46 3.63
C LEU A 229 -11.81 14.21 4.51
N VAL A 230 -11.61 12.96 4.89
CA VAL A 230 -10.47 12.49 5.67
C VAL A 230 -9.63 11.56 4.81
N CYS A 231 -8.42 11.98 4.47
CA CYS A 231 -7.35 11.13 3.98
C CYS A 231 -6.78 10.36 5.18
N ASN A 232 -7.31 9.16 5.40
CA ASN A 232 -6.98 8.33 6.55
C ASN A 232 -5.61 7.67 6.37
N ARG A 233 -4.67 8.01 7.25
CA ARG A 233 -3.32 7.44 7.30
C ARG A 233 -3.08 6.57 8.53
N MET A 234 -4.05 6.46 9.44
CA MET A 234 -3.98 5.62 10.63
C MET A 234 -3.81 4.13 10.31
N THR A 235 -3.30 3.41 11.31
CA THR A 235 -3.05 1.97 11.24
C THR A 235 -4.08 1.14 12.01
N ASP A 236 -4.89 1.79 12.84
CA ASP A 236 -6.16 1.24 13.30
C ASP A 236 -7.21 1.34 12.18
N PHE A 237 -7.19 0.34 11.31
CA PHE A 237 -8.08 0.30 10.16
C PHE A 237 -9.56 0.17 10.51
N SER A 238 -9.88 -0.20 11.75
CA SER A 238 -11.23 -0.33 12.26
C SER A 238 -11.68 0.86 13.11
N LEU A 239 -10.81 1.85 13.30
CA LEU A 239 -11.05 3.01 14.17
C LEU A 239 -11.59 2.57 15.54
N GLN A 240 -11.08 1.49 16.11
CA GLN A 240 -11.51 0.92 17.39
C GLN A 240 -10.99 1.70 18.60
N GLU A 241 -9.83 2.33 18.49
CA GLU A 241 -9.22 3.06 19.60
C GLU A 241 -10.11 4.22 20.07
N ALA A 242 -10.00 4.55 21.36
CA ALA A 242 -10.82 5.58 21.98
C ALA A 242 -10.54 6.97 21.39
N ALA A 243 -9.28 7.24 21.04
CA ALA A 243 -8.87 8.49 20.38
C ALA A 243 -9.58 8.70 19.04
N HIS A 244 -9.99 7.62 18.37
CA HIS A 244 -10.63 7.69 17.04
C HIS A 244 -12.15 7.84 17.12
N ALA A 245 -12.73 7.98 18.32
CA ALA A 245 -14.17 7.98 18.51
C ALA A 245 -14.90 9.05 17.69
N ALA A 246 -14.35 10.26 17.57
CA ALA A 246 -14.92 11.34 16.77
C ALA A 246 -14.97 10.97 15.28
N LEU A 247 -13.85 10.48 14.73
CA LEU A 247 -13.79 10.05 13.34
C LEU A 247 -14.67 8.84 13.06
N ARG A 248 -14.68 7.85 13.97
CA ARG A 248 -15.56 6.67 13.90
C ARG A 248 -17.03 7.09 13.82
N ALA A 249 -17.45 8.01 14.68
CA ALA A 249 -18.81 8.52 14.69
C ALA A 249 -19.16 9.26 13.40
N ALA A 250 -18.28 10.14 12.92
CA ALA A 250 -18.46 10.85 11.67
C ALA A 250 -18.54 9.90 10.46
N TYR A 251 -17.68 8.87 10.41
CA TYR A 251 -17.70 7.84 9.37
C TYR A 251 -19.04 7.11 9.34
N LEU A 252 -19.50 6.60 10.49
CA LEU A 252 -20.75 5.84 10.61
C LEU A 252 -22.00 6.70 10.37
N ALA A 253 -21.93 8.01 10.66
CA ALA A 253 -22.99 8.96 10.37
C ALA A 253 -22.96 9.43 8.89
N GLY A 254 -21.94 9.06 8.11
CA GLY A 254 -21.71 9.58 6.77
C GLY A 254 -21.42 11.09 6.76
N ALA A 255 -21.01 11.68 7.87
CA ALA A 255 -20.79 13.13 8.03
C ALA A 255 -19.53 13.63 7.32
N ALA A 256 -18.52 12.76 7.16
CA ALA A 256 -17.32 13.04 6.39
C ALA A 256 -16.98 11.83 5.51
N VAL A 257 -16.43 12.07 4.32
CA VAL A 257 -15.93 11.01 3.44
C VAL A 257 -14.59 10.54 4.00
N VAL A 258 -14.50 9.30 4.45
CA VAL A 258 -13.23 8.72 4.95
C VAL A 258 -12.64 7.82 3.89
N THR A 259 -11.38 8.06 3.51
CA THR A 259 -10.70 7.25 2.51
C THR A 259 -9.20 7.11 2.79
N PRO A 260 -8.63 5.89 2.76
CA PRO A 260 -9.33 4.60 2.78
C PRO A 260 -10.18 4.41 4.06
N HIS A 261 -11.18 3.54 3.98
CA HIS A 261 -12.15 3.31 5.06
C HIS A 261 -12.15 1.86 5.58
N PRO A 262 -12.72 1.60 6.78
CA PRO A 262 -12.75 0.28 7.39
C PRO A 262 -13.31 -0.84 6.51
N ARG A 263 -14.38 -0.58 5.75
CA ARG A 263 -14.93 -1.57 4.81
C ARG A 263 -13.94 -1.97 3.71
N ALA A 264 -13.23 -1.02 3.09
CA ALA A 264 -12.22 -1.35 2.09
C ALA A 264 -11.12 -2.21 2.70
N HIS A 265 -10.66 -1.87 3.91
CA HIS A 265 -9.66 -2.68 4.61
C HIS A 265 -10.11 -4.13 4.81
N ALA A 266 -11.34 -4.34 5.30
CA ALA A 266 -11.88 -5.68 5.49
C ALA A 266 -11.95 -6.47 4.17
N LEU A 267 -12.43 -5.86 3.10
CA LEU A 267 -12.64 -6.52 1.81
C LEU A 267 -11.35 -6.86 1.06
N TYR A 268 -10.30 -6.05 1.23
CA TYR A 268 -9.07 -6.17 0.45
C TYR A 268 -7.85 -6.61 1.27
N ALA A 269 -7.59 -5.99 2.43
CA ALA A 269 -6.31 -6.09 3.13
C ALA A 269 -6.27 -7.14 4.26
N ASP A 270 -7.41 -7.65 4.73
CA ASP A 270 -7.42 -8.75 5.68
C ASP A 270 -6.73 -9.98 5.07
N LYS A 271 -5.68 -10.48 5.72
CA LYS A 271 -4.83 -11.53 5.15
C LYS A 271 -5.56 -12.87 5.05
N ARG A 272 -6.68 -13.06 5.75
CA ARG A 272 -7.58 -14.22 5.55
C ARG A 272 -8.14 -14.28 4.14
N ASN A 273 -8.29 -13.13 3.48
CA ASN A 273 -8.81 -13.05 2.11
C ASN A 273 -7.85 -13.73 1.11
N LEU A 274 -6.53 -13.71 1.37
CA LEU A 274 -5.56 -14.43 0.53
C LEU A 274 -5.76 -15.96 0.59
N ALA A 275 -6.32 -16.50 1.68
CA ALA A 275 -6.68 -17.91 1.77
C ALA A 275 -7.90 -18.26 0.89
N VAL A 276 -8.78 -17.30 0.62
CA VAL A 276 -9.87 -17.44 -0.35
C VAL A 276 -9.32 -17.32 -1.78
N LEU A 277 -8.54 -16.26 -2.04
CA LEU A 277 -7.97 -15.94 -3.36
C LEU A 277 -6.96 -16.98 -3.88
N SER A 278 -6.54 -17.93 -3.06
CA SER A 278 -5.62 -19.01 -3.44
C SER A 278 -6.22 -20.41 -3.34
N ASP A 279 -7.55 -20.51 -3.23
CA ASP A 279 -8.28 -21.78 -3.10
C ASP A 279 -9.32 -21.95 -4.19
N GLU A 280 -9.07 -22.92 -5.07
CA GLU A 280 -9.92 -23.21 -6.24
C GLU A 280 -11.36 -23.53 -5.84
N SER A 281 -11.54 -24.42 -4.86
CA SER A 281 -12.86 -24.88 -4.43
C SER A 281 -13.66 -23.73 -3.81
N ARG A 282 -13.02 -22.88 -3.00
CA ARG A 282 -13.67 -21.68 -2.44
C ARG A 282 -14.04 -20.68 -3.52
N LEU A 283 -13.14 -20.39 -4.46
CA LEU A 283 -13.44 -19.47 -5.57
C LEU A 283 -14.57 -19.99 -6.45
N ALA A 284 -14.58 -21.29 -6.76
CA ALA A 284 -15.66 -21.91 -7.53
C ALA A 284 -17.01 -21.84 -6.79
N ALA A 285 -17.02 -22.08 -5.47
CA ALA A 285 -18.22 -21.97 -4.65
C ALA A 285 -18.77 -20.53 -4.58
N LEU A 286 -17.89 -19.52 -4.68
CA LEU A 286 -18.27 -18.11 -4.76
C LEU A 286 -18.80 -17.70 -6.14
N GLY A 287 -18.74 -18.58 -7.15
CA GLY A 287 -19.18 -18.28 -8.52
C GLY A 287 -18.14 -17.52 -9.36
N VAL A 288 -16.87 -17.56 -8.98
CA VAL A 288 -15.79 -16.90 -9.73
C VAL A 288 -15.60 -17.62 -11.08
N ARG A 289 -15.42 -16.86 -12.16
CA ARG A 289 -15.21 -17.42 -13.50
C ARG A 289 -13.92 -18.24 -13.57
N ARG A 290 -13.92 -19.30 -14.37
CA ARG A 290 -12.78 -20.22 -14.49
C ARG A 290 -11.49 -19.50 -14.87
N GLU A 291 -11.56 -18.54 -15.79
CA GLU A 291 -10.41 -17.77 -16.25
C GLU A 291 -9.78 -16.95 -15.11
N ALA A 292 -10.61 -16.33 -14.27
CA ALA A 292 -10.16 -15.57 -13.10
C ALA A 292 -9.55 -16.50 -12.03
N ILE A 293 -10.16 -17.66 -11.78
CA ILE A 293 -9.61 -18.71 -10.90
C ILE A 293 -8.19 -19.07 -11.33
N GLU A 294 -7.99 -19.39 -12.61
CA GLU A 294 -6.66 -19.78 -13.09
C GLU A 294 -5.62 -18.66 -12.96
N VAL A 295 -6.02 -17.40 -13.22
CA VAL A 295 -5.15 -16.24 -13.02
C VAL A 295 -4.74 -16.11 -11.55
N LEU A 296 -5.70 -16.27 -10.63
CA LEU A 296 -5.46 -16.18 -9.20
C LEU A 296 -4.59 -17.32 -8.68
N LEU A 297 -4.85 -18.58 -9.05
CA LEU A 297 -4.02 -19.72 -8.62
C LEU A 297 -2.57 -19.62 -9.14
N ARG A 298 -2.37 -19.02 -10.31
CA ARG A 298 -1.01 -18.71 -10.81
C ARG A 298 -0.39 -17.51 -10.12
N GLY A 299 -1.18 -16.52 -9.70
CA GLY A 299 -0.72 -15.23 -9.20
C GLY A 299 -0.64 -15.07 -7.68
N VAL A 300 -1.41 -15.85 -6.92
CA VAL A 300 -1.53 -15.73 -5.46
C VAL A 300 -0.93 -16.99 -4.81
N PRO A 301 0.11 -16.86 -3.97
CA PRO A 301 0.69 -18.00 -3.28
C PRO A 301 -0.31 -18.71 -2.38
N ARG A 302 -0.22 -20.04 -2.29
CA ARG A 302 -1.15 -20.83 -1.47
C ARG A 302 -1.13 -20.32 -0.03
N THR A 303 -2.29 -19.91 0.46
CA THR A 303 -2.47 -19.34 1.79
C THR A 303 -3.52 -20.13 2.55
N ARG A 304 -3.26 -20.44 3.80
CA ARG A 304 -4.15 -21.23 4.67
C ARG A 304 -4.31 -20.55 6.01
N LEU A 305 -5.52 -20.61 6.58
CA LEU A 305 -5.73 -20.18 7.96
C LEU A 305 -5.03 -21.16 8.90
N VAL A 306 -4.30 -20.64 9.89
CA VAL A 306 -3.75 -21.48 10.97
C VAL A 306 -4.91 -21.90 11.85
N THR A 307 -5.15 -23.21 11.94
CA THR A 307 -6.19 -23.80 12.79
C THR A 307 -5.59 -24.96 13.58
N ALA A 308 -6.22 -25.34 14.69
CA ALA A 308 -5.76 -26.47 15.50
C ALA A 308 -5.65 -27.76 14.66
N ALA A 309 -6.59 -27.99 13.73
CA ALA A 309 -6.58 -29.17 12.85
C ALA A 309 -5.39 -29.21 11.89
N LEU A 310 -4.88 -28.06 11.45
CA LEU A 310 -3.75 -27.97 10.51
C LEU A 310 -2.41 -27.71 11.22
N ALA A 311 -2.39 -27.57 12.54
CA ALA A 311 -1.23 -27.06 13.26
C ALA A 311 0.02 -27.94 13.08
N GLU A 312 -0.11 -29.26 13.27
CA GLU A 312 1.03 -30.18 13.13
C GLU A 312 1.58 -30.22 11.70
N GLU A 313 0.70 -30.21 10.69
CA GLU A 313 1.08 -30.16 9.28
C GLU A 313 1.83 -28.86 8.95
N LEU A 314 1.26 -27.71 9.34
CA LEU A 314 1.88 -26.39 9.12
C LEU A 314 3.22 -26.26 9.83
N TRP A 315 3.36 -26.85 11.02
CA TRP A 315 4.63 -26.88 11.73
C TRP A 315 5.68 -27.75 11.03
N ALA A 316 5.28 -28.92 10.49
CA ALA A 316 6.17 -29.79 9.73
C ALA A 316 6.70 -29.08 8.46
N ASP A 317 5.81 -28.41 7.72
CA ASP A 317 6.15 -27.70 6.48
C ASP A 317 6.66 -26.27 6.67
N ARG A 318 6.77 -25.78 7.91
CA ARG A 318 7.04 -24.37 8.25
C ARG A 318 8.19 -23.73 7.46
N ARG A 319 9.25 -24.46 7.11
CA ARG A 319 10.41 -23.92 6.38
C ARG A 319 10.04 -23.36 4.99
N LYS A 320 8.93 -23.83 4.41
CA LYS A 320 8.37 -23.38 3.12
C LYS A 320 7.29 -22.30 3.29
N LEU A 321 7.02 -21.86 4.52
CA LEU A 321 5.89 -21.01 4.85
C LEU A 321 6.33 -19.68 5.47
N PHE A 322 5.46 -18.70 5.33
CA PHE A 322 5.53 -17.39 5.94
C PHE A 322 4.23 -17.14 6.71
N PHE A 323 4.34 -16.89 8.00
CA PHE A 323 3.21 -16.72 8.91
C PHE A 323 2.95 -15.23 9.14
N LYS A 324 1.68 -14.82 9.06
CA LYS A 324 1.24 -13.41 9.19
C LYS A 324 -0.01 -13.35 10.07
N PRO A 325 -0.15 -12.35 10.95
CA PRO A 325 -1.42 -12.12 11.65
C PRO A 325 -2.51 -11.72 10.63
N ALA A 326 -3.77 -12.08 10.86
CA ALA A 326 -4.87 -11.79 9.94
C ALA A 326 -5.09 -10.28 9.74
N ALA A 327 -5.13 -9.55 10.85
CA ALA A 327 -5.21 -8.10 10.89
C ALA A 327 -3.93 -7.54 11.55
N GLY A 328 -3.39 -6.45 11.01
CA GLY A 328 -2.20 -5.80 11.56
C GLY A 328 -1.42 -5.00 10.54
N PHE A 329 -0.79 -3.93 11.01
CA PHE A 329 0.08 -3.05 10.22
C PHE A 329 1.57 -3.28 10.51
N GLY A 330 2.38 -3.13 9.47
CA GLY A 330 3.82 -3.38 9.51
C GLY A 330 4.13 -4.87 9.66
N SER A 331 5.38 -5.28 9.45
CA SER A 331 5.81 -6.69 9.61
C SER A 331 5.82 -7.17 11.08
N LYS A 332 5.05 -6.54 11.96
CA LYS A 332 4.88 -6.95 13.36
C LYS A 332 4.20 -8.33 13.37
N ALA A 333 4.77 -9.24 14.16
CA ALA A 333 4.34 -10.64 14.25
C ALA A 333 4.32 -11.42 12.91
N ALA A 334 5.10 -10.98 11.91
CA ALA A 334 5.28 -11.73 10.66
C ALA A 334 6.56 -12.58 10.71
N TYR A 335 6.43 -13.90 10.50
CA TYR A 335 7.51 -14.85 10.72
C TYR A 335 7.82 -15.67 9.48
N ARG A 336 9.10 -15.75 9.10
CA ARG A 336 9.57 -16.81 8.20
C ARG A 336 9.59 -18.12 8.97
N GLY A 337 8.98 -19.16 8.45
CA GLY A 337 8.85 -20.40 9.21
C GLY A 337 10.16 -21.16 9.42
N ASP A 338 11.22 -20.90 8.63
CA ASP A 338 12.58 -21.40 8.89
C ASP A 338 13.24 -20.75 10.12
N LYS A 339 12.67 -19.66 10.64
CA LYS A 339 13.13 -18.94 11.84
C LYS A 339 12.15 -19.03 13.01
N LEU A 340 11.09 -19.84 12.89
CA LEU A 340 10.07 -19.98 13.92
C LEU A 340 10.55 -20.86 15.07
N THR A 341 10.37 -20.37 16.30
CA THR A 341 10.61 -21.15 17.52
C THR A 341 9.31 -21.77 18.01
N ARG A 342 9.39 -22.78 18.89
CA ARG A 342 8.18 -23.40 19.50
C ARG A 342 7.36 -22.41 20.31
N ARG A 343 8.01 -21.46 21.01
CA ARG A 343 7.33 -20.39 21.74
C ARG A 343 6.49 -19.51 20.81
N VAL A 344 7.11 -19.00 19.75
CA VAL A 344 6.42 -18.17 18.74
C VAL A 344 5.31 -18.96 18.05
N TRP A 345 5.50 -20.28 17.86
CA TRP A 345 4.45 -21.13 17.30
C TRP A 345 3.21 -21.20 18.19
N SER A 346 3.36 -21.27 19.51
CA SER A 346 2.23 -21.20 20.43
C SER A 346 1.49 -19.88 20.33
N GLU A 347 2.22 -18.76 20.18
CA GLU A 347 1.62 -17.43 19.94
C GLU A 347 0.87 -17.38 18.60
N VAL A 348 1.44 -17.95 17.54
CA VAL A 348 0.80 -18.05 16.21
C VAL A 348 -0.49 -18.87 16.26
N GLN A 349 -0.52 -19.96 17.03
CA GLN A 349 -1.73 -20.79 17.21
C GLN A 349 -2.80 -20.11 18.08
N ALA A 350 -2.39 -19.32 19.07
CA ALA A 350 -3.30 -18.59 19.95
C ALA A 350 -3.95 -17.39 19.26
N GLY A 351 -3.25 -16.76 18.31
CA GLY A 351 -3.77 -15.64 17.52
C GLY A 351 -4.36 -16.06 16.17
N ILE A 352 -5.10 -15.16 15.53
CA ILE A 352 -5.61 -15.38 14.18
C ILE A 352 -4.47 -15.13 13.18
N HIS A 353 -3.91 -16.20 12.62
CA HIS A 353 -2.81 -16.13 11.66
C HIS A 353 -3.13 -16.88 10.36
N VAL A 354 -2.47 -16.47 9.28
CA VAL A 354 -2.39 -17.21 8.03
C VAL A 354 -0.98 -17.73 7.79
N ALA A 355 -0.88 -18.91 7.19
CA ALA A 355 0.33 -19.50 6.66
C ALA A 355 0.30 -19.41 5.14
N GLN A 356 1.20 -18.60 4.57
CA GLN A 356 1.33 -18.40 3.13
C GLN A 356 2.60 -19.09 2.62
N GLU A 357 2.55 -19.67 1.44
CA GLU A 357 3.72 -20.19 0.74
C GLU A 357 4.82 -19.11 0.62
N LEU A 358 6.05 -19.48 1.01
CA LEU A 358 7.17 -18.56 1.02
C LEU A 358 7.66 -18.30 -0.41
N ILE A 359 7.34 -17.12 -0.95
CA ILE A 359 7.93 -16.64 -2.19
C ILE A 359 9.24 -15.89 -1.90
N PRO A 360 10.39 -16.33 -2.44
CA PRO A 360 11.66 -15.65 -2.25
C PRO A 360 11.61 -14.18 -2.69
N HIS A 361 12.27 -13.31 -1.94
CA HIS A 361 12.41 -11.92 -2.36
C HIS A 361 13.32 -11.81 -3.58
N PRO A 362 12.96 -10.99 -4.58
CA PRO A 362 13.88 -10.61 -5.64
C PRO A 362 15.09 -9.84 -5.04
N ARG A 363 16.26 -10.00 -5.66
CA ARG A 363 17.54 -9.44 -5.18
C ARG A 363 18.32 -8.76 -6.30
N ARG A 364 18.98 -7.65 -5.97
CA ARG A 364 19.72 -6.73 -6.86
C ARG A 364 21.02 -6.49 -6.19
N ARG A 365 22.03 -6.59 -7.01
CA ARG A 365 23.38 -6.28 -6.61
C ARG A 365 23.54 -4.77 -6.67
N PHE A 366 24.21 -4.22 -5.68
CA PHE A 366 24.68 -2.85 -5.67
C PHE A 366 26.19 -2.89 -5.48
N CYS A 367 26.91 -2.03 -6.20
CA CYS A 367 28.32 -1.77 -5.94
C CYS A 367 28.41 -0.66 -4.88
N SER A 368 29.03 -0.93 -3.73
CA SER A 368 29.50 0.14 -2.85
C SER A 368 30.73 0.79 -3.48
N GLY A 369 30.78 2.11 -3.56
CA GLY A 369 31.77 2.87 -4.34
C GLY A 369 33.24 2.51 -4.10
N ALA A 370 34.06 2.75 -5.13
CA ALA A 370 35.48 2.45 -5.20
C ALA A 370 36.36 3.58 -4.63
N HIS A 371 37.38 3.23 -3.84
CA HIS A 371 38.67 3.88 -3.97
C HIS A 371 39.65 2.87 -4.59
N HIS A 372 40.03 3.14 -5.84
CA HIS A 372 41.23 2.68 -6.54
C HIS A 372 41.56 1.18 -6.45
N GLY A 373 41.25 0.45 -7.54
CA GLY A 373 42.10 -0.62 -8.03
C GLY A 373 42.03 -2.00 -7.34
N ARG A 374 40.99 -2.34 -6.57
CA ARG A 374 40.78 -3.74 -6.12
C ARG A 374 39.31 -4.17 -6.18
N ARG A 375 39.08 -5.45 -6.56
CA ARG A 375 37.76 -6.11 -6.62
C ARG A 375 36.95 -5.84 -5.34
N ILE A 376 35.75 -5.31 -5.51
CA ILE A 376 34.84 -4.88 -4.42
C ILE A 376 33.81 -5.99 -4.16
N PRO A 377 33.46 -6.30 -2.89
CA PRO A 377 32.41 -7.28 -2.59
C PRO A 377 31.01 -6.72 -2.88
N HIS A 378 30.26 -7.40 -3.74
CA HIS A 378 28.87 -7.06 -4.05
C HIS A 378 27.94 -7.25 -2.84
N ARG A 379 27.15 -6.23 -2.47
CA ARG A 379 26.06 -6.36 -1.50
C ARG A 379 24.72 -6.58 -2.22
N ARG A 380 23.79 -7.29 -1.56
CA ARG A 380 22.44 -7.60 -2.09
C ARG A 380 21.38 -6.89 -1.25
N SER A 381 20.45 -6.16 -1.86
CA SER A 381 19.25 -5.65 -1.19
C SER A 381 17.98 -6.36 -1.70
N ARG A 382 16.91 -6.32 -0.90
CA ARG A 382 15.58 -6.87 -1.22
C ARG A 382 14.65 -5.73 -1.60
N TRP A 383 13.72 -5.95 -2.53
CA TRP A 383 12.63 -5.01 -2.81
C TRP A 383 11.29 -5.72 -2.96
N ARG A 384 10.24 -4.91 -2.91
CA ARG A 384 8.84 -5.24 -3.22
C ARG A 384 8.32 -4.16 -4.16
N ARG A 385 7.34 -4.50 -5.01
CA ARG A 385 6.66 -3.52 -5.86
C ARG A 385 5.19 -3.47 -5.50
N SER A 386 4.72 -2.30 -5.11
CA SER A 386 3.30 -1.98 -4.96
C SER A 386 2.76 -1.39 -6.25
N ILE A 387 1.55 -1.76 -6.65
CA ILE A 387 0.79 -1.10 -7.71
C ILE A 387 -0.50 -0.60 -7.10
N SER A 388 -0.74 0.71 -7.17
CA SER A 388 -2.02 1.28 -6.74
C SER A 388 -3.10 0.99 -7.79
N ARG A 389 -4.32 0.70 -7.31
CA ARG A 389 -5.52 0.67 -8.15
C ARG A 389 -5.66 2.02 -8.88
N GLN A 390 -5.74 1.98 -10.20
CA GLN A 390 -6.13 3.14 -10.99
C GLN A 390 -7.67 3.27 -10.94
N SER A 391 -8.15 4.51 -10.87
CA SER A 391 -9.57 4.86 -10.79
C SER A 391 -10.42 4.14 -11.83
#